data_AF-A0A1F7M2K5-F1
#
_entry.id   AF-A0A1F7M2K5-F1
#
_cell.length_a   1.000
_cell.length_b   1.000
_cell.length_c   1.000
_cell.angle_alpha   90.00
_cell.angle_beta   90.00
_cell.angle_gamma   90.00
#
_symmetry.space_group_name_H-M   'P 1'
#
loop_
_entity.id
_entity.type
_entity.pdbx_description
1 polymer ?
#
loop_
_entity_poly.entity_id
_entity_poly.type
_entity_poly.pdbx_seq_one_letter_code
_entity_poly.pdbx_strand_id
1 'polypeptide(L)'
;MPQGLSRALVAAAVLGAALASGAAEAAAQAPTTEDCLACHADRDLKREKPARGQPASLFVDGTALGASAHGALECVACHRTATAPHERLPRVRCADCHDKVEPALAEGAHGRRGAQARAPAPTCTACHGTHDVRPVAAFSIDTCATCHAGQVRQYRESIHGASRRRGDSEAATCRSCHGAAHALLAKSDPRAPTYHLNLPRTCAACHADPELAKRHNIAVGAVYQLYMDSIHGRAVTRSGLLVAANCSDCHGAHDIKPHTAPTSRVFRANVPGTCGACHAGVLKDYAQSIHGREAARGSARAPVCTDCHSAHQIRRTEAAPWQLDVIRECGTCHAESLRTYRDTFHGKVTTLGFARVAKCADCHGSHTIQSTSDPRSAVASANIVATCRQCHLAATPKFTQFQPHADPTNRARFPGLYYVWLFMTLLLVGTFSFFGLHTLLWLPRSLADRLRRGRSQPDPEP
;
A
#
# COMPACT_ATOMS: atom_id res chain seq x y z
N MET A 1 -27.30 -75.82 -22.83
CA MET A 1 -27.91 -76.87 -21.98
C MET A 1 -27.08 -76.97 -20.70
N PRO A 2 -27.64 -77.39 -19.55
CA PRO A 2 -29.05 -77.75 -19.24
C PRO A 2 -29.86 -76.53 -18.72
N GLN A 3 -31.17 -76.41 -18.97
CA GLN A 3 -32.34 -76.98 -18.24
C GLN A 3 -32.52 -76.39 -16.82
N GLY A 4 -33.72 -76.03 -16.34
CA GLY A 4 -35.09 -76.13 -16.89
C GLY A 4 -36.12 -76.22 -15.75
N LEU A 5 -37.43 -76.30 -16.07
CA LEU A 5 -38.59 -76.52 -15.14
C LEU A 5 -39.01 -75.29 -14.30
N SER A 6 -40.28 -74.90 -14.12
CA SER A 6 -41.60 -75.29 -14.69
C SER A 6 -42.50 -74.03 -14.72
N ARG A 7 -43.34 -73.71 -15.71
CA ARG A 7 -44.51 -74.39 -16.32
C ARG A 7 -45.72 -74.63 -15.38
N ALA A 8 -46.54 -73.58 -15.29
CA ALA A 8 -47.96 -73.49 -14.87
C ALA A 8 -48.47 -72.07 -15.27
N LEU A 9 -49.72 -71.76 -15.64
CA LEU A 9 -50.93 -72.54 -15.98
C LEU A 9 -51.69 -71.86 -17.15
N VAL A 10 -52.06 -72.64 -18.17
CA VAL A 10 -53.42 -72.75 -18.75
C VAL A 10 -54.26 -71.48 -19.01
N ALA A 11 -54.30 -71.11 -20.29
CA ALA A 11 -55.47 -70.72 -21.11
C ALA A 11 -56.67 -69.97 -20.50
N ALA A 12 -56.88 -68.74 -21.00
CA ALA A 12 -58.19 -68.31 -21.51
C ALA A 12 -57.98 -67.30 -22.66
N ALA A 13 -58.29 -67.71 -23.90
CA ALA A 13 -58.42 -66.80 -25.03
C ALA A 13 -59.90 -66.61 -25.33
N VAL A 14 -60.32 -65.38 -25.69
CA VAL A 14 -61.28 -65.05 -26.77
C VAL A 14 -61.72 -63.57 -26.66
N LEU A 15 -61.60 -62.87 -27.79
CA LEU A 15 -62.27 -61.63 -28.23
C LEU A 15 -62.65 -60.55 -27.19
N GLY A 16 -61.95 -59.42 -27.26
CA GLY A 16 -62.29 -58.17 -26.56
C GLY A 16 -61.84 -56.90 -27.31
N ALA A 17 -61.84 -56.92 -28.64
CA ALA A 17 -61.43 -55.78 -29.46
C ALA A 17 -62.60 -54.80 -29.70
N ALA A 18 -62.89 -53.95 -28.70
CA ALA A 18 -63.75 -52.77 -28.88
C ALA A 18 -63.52 -51.73 -27.77
N LEU A 19 -63.31 -50.47 -28.18
CA LEU A 19 -63.57 -49.24 -27.41
C LEU A 19 -62.78 -49.04 -26.10
N ALA A 20 -61.48 -48.74 -26.24
CA ALA A 20 -60.72 -47.93 -25.27
C ALA A 20 -60.32 -46.57 -25.89
N SER A 21 -61.30 -45.87 -26.46
CA SER A 21 -61.15 -44.47 -26.90
C SER A 21 -61.57 -43.54 -25.77
N GLY A 22 -60.70 -42.61 -25.39
CA GLY A 22 -61.08 -41.45 -24.58
C GLY A 22 -60.80 -41.53 -23.08
N ALA A 23 -59.51 -41.42 -22.71
CA ALA A 23 -59.07 -40.71 -21.51
C ALA A 23 -57.56 -40.43 -21.60
N ALA A 24 -57.12 -39.71 -22.63
CA ALA A 24 -55.90 -38.93 -22.48
C ALA A 24 -56.26 -37.78 -21.54
N GLU A 25 -55.96 -37.94 -20.26
CA GLU A 25 -56.11 -36.85 -19.29
C GLU A 25 -55.22 -35.70 -19.75
N ALA A 26 -55.85 -34.68 -20.31
CA ALA A 26 -55.19 -33.45 -20.71
C ALA A 26 -54.71 -32.77 -19.44
N ALA A 27 -53.49 -33.10 -19.01
CA ALA A 27 -52.76 -32.33 -18.01
C ALA A 27 -52.81 -30.87 -18.47
N ALA A 28 -53.48 -30.02 -17.69
CA ALA A 28 -53.73 -28.64 -18.07
C ALA A 28 -52.39 -27.98 -18.42
N GLN A 29 -52.22 -27.65 -19.71
CA GLN A 29 -50.95 -27.18 -20.24
C GLN A 29 -50.52 -25.95 -19.43
N ALA A 30 -49.29 -25.95 -18.90
CA ALA A 30 -48.81 -24.81 -18.13
C ALA A 30 -48.83 -23.54 -19.01
N PRO A 31 -49.28 -22.38 -18.49
CA PRO A 31 -49.35 -21.15 -19.28
C PRO A 31 -48.02 -20.80 -19.94
N THR A 32 -48.09 -20.45 -21.22
CA THR A 32 -46.94 -19.98 -21.99
C THR A 32 -46.61 -18.52 -21.64
N THR A 33 -45.42 -18.08 -22.06
CA THR A 33 -45.04 -16.66 -21.98
C THR A 33 -45.98 -15.77 -22.81
N GLU A 34 -46.55 -16.26 -23.91
CA GLU A 34 -47.53 -15.51 -24.71
C GLU A 34 -48.84 -15.31 -23.92
N ASP A 35 -49.36 -16.35 -23.24
CA ASP A 35 -50.55 -16.25 -22.38
C ASP A 35 -50.35 -15.23 -21.25
N CYS A 36 -49.14 -15.15 -20.69
CA CYS A 36 -48.79 -14.19 -19.65
C CYS A 36 -48.69 -12.76 -20.22
N LEU A 37 -48.02 -12.58 -21.36
CA LEU A 37 -47.79 -11.29 -22.00
C LEU A 37 -49.06 -10.71 -22.63
N ALA A 38 -50.06 -11.53 -22.96
CA ALA A 38 -51.38 -11.08 -23.44
C ALA A 38 -52.04 -10.05 -22.50
N CYS A 39 -51.74 -10.10 -21.20
CA CYS A 39 -52.06 -9.02 -20.25
C CYS A 39 -50.83 -8.23 -19.80
N HIS A 40 -49.72 -8.90 -19.48
CA HIS A 40 -48.57 -8.25 -18.85
C HIS A 40 -47.70 -7.39 -19.79
N ALA A 41 -47.88 -7.45 -21.10
CA ALA A 41 -47.23 -6.52 -22.04
C ALA A 41 -47.90 -5.13 -22.09
N ASP A 42 -49.08 -4.96 -21.47
CA ASP A 42 -49.71 -3.63 -21.37
C ASP A 42 -48.98 -2.75 -20.35
N ARG A 43 -48.52 -1.58 -20.81
CA ARG A 43 -47.83 -0.57 -20.01
C ARG A 43 -48.76 0.11 -19.01
N ASP A 44 -50.05 0.17 -19.31
CA ASP A 44 -51.06 0.80 -18.47
C ASP A 44 -51.66 -0.15 -17.43
N LEU A 45 -51.40 -1.46 -17.53
CA LEU A 45 -51.82 -2.46 -16.53
C LEU A 45 -51.26 -2.12 -15.14
N LYS A 46 -52.16 -1.87 -14.20
CA LYS A 46 -51.85 -1.44 -12.83
C LYS A 46 -52.64 -2.25 -11.80
N ARG A 47 -52.08 -2.37 -10.60
CA ARG A 47 -52.77 -2.89 -9.40
C ARG A 47 -53.85 -1.89 -8.99
N GLU A 48 -55.08 -2.36 -8.77
CA GLU A 48 -56.17 -1.54 -8.26
C GLU A 48 -55.87 -0.95 -6.87
N LYS A 49 -55.19 -1.71 -6.00
CA LYS A 49 -54.84 -1.33 -4.63
C LYS A 49 -53.36 -1.64 -4.34
N PRO A 50 -52.41 -0.80 -4.78
CA PRO A 50 -50.99 -1.01 -4.51
C PRO A 50 -50.70 -0.79 -3.01
N ALA A 51 -50.09 -1.78 -2.36
CA ALA A 51 -49.63 -1.64 -0.99
C ALA A 51 -48.45 -0.64 -0.92
N ARG A 52 -48.30 0.05 0.23
CA ARG A 52 -47.27 1.08 0.44
C ARG A 52 -45.87 0.54 0.09
N GLY A 53 -45.23 1.13 -0.91
CA GLY A 53 -43.90 0.72 -1.40
C GLY A 53 -43.88 -0.38 -2.48
N GLN A 54 -45.02 -0.79 -3.02
CA GLN A 54 -45.07 -1.61 -4.24
C GLN A 54 -45.28 -0.74 -5.48
N PRO A 55 -44.62 -1.03 -6.62
CA PRO A 55 -44.93 -0.38 -7.88
C PRO A 55 -46.38 -0.65 -8.27
N ALA A 56 -47.08 0.39 -8.74
CA ALA A 56 -48.46 0.27 -9.18
C ALA A 56 -48.58 -0.50 -10.49
N SER A 57 -47.63 -0.34 -11.42
CA SER A 57 -47.61 -1.06 -12.70
C SER A 57 -47.34 -2.56 -12.51
N LEU A 58 -47.99 -3.35 -13.35
CA LEU A 58 -47.80 -4.79 -13.53
C LEU A 58 -47.13 -5.13 -14.88
N PHE A 59 -46.72 -4.11 -15.64
CA PHE A 59 -46.06 -4.26 -16.93
C PHE A 59 -44.77 -5.09 -16.84
N VAL A 60 -44.58 -5.96 -17.83
CA VAL A 60 -43.38 -6.75 -18.08
C VAL A 60 -42.91 -6.44 -19.49
N ASP A 61 -41.71 -5.86 -19.61
CA ASP A 61 -41.09 -5.66 -20.90
C ASP A 61 -40.52 -7.00 -21.41
N GLY A 62 -41.26 -7.65 -22.31
CA GLY A 62 -40.85 -8.93 -22.92
C GLY A 62 -39.51 -8.85 -23.67
N THR A 63 -39.14 -7.66 -24.18
CA THR A 63 -37.84 -7.46 -24.85
C THR A 63 -36.71 -7.42 -23.83
N ALA A 64 -36.90 -6.73 -22.70
CA ALA A 64 -35.94 -6.72 -21.61
C ALA A 64 -35.80 -8.10 -20.94
N LEU A 65 -36.90 -8.86 -20.85
CA LEU A 65 -36.89 -10.24 -20.35
C LEU A 65 -36.13 -11.16 -21.30
N GLY A 66 -36.42 -11.13 -22.61
CA GLY A 66 -35.71 -11.93 -23.62
C GLY A 66 -34.20 -11.64 -23.68
N ALA A 67 -33.79 -10.40 -23.38
CA ALA A 67 -32.38 -10.01 -23.28
C ALA A 67 -31.72 -10.33 -21.92
N SER A 68 -32.47 -10.85 -20.94
CA SER A 68 -31.98 -11.15 -19.59
C SER A 68 -31.25 -12.50 -19.52
N ALA A 69 -30.56 -12.75 -18.40
CA ALA A 69 -29.95 -14.06 -18.13
C ALA A 69 -30.95 -15.23 -18.07
N HIS A 70 -32.25 -14.94 -17.93
CA HIS A 70 -33.34 -15.92 -17.90
C HIS A 70 -34.27 -15.80 -19.13
N GLY A 71 -33.89 -15.08 -20.18
CA GLY A 71 -34.76 -14.81 -21.35
C GLY A 71 -35.18 -16.02 -22.18
N ALA A 72 -34.57 -17.19 -21.94
CA ALA A 72 -34.95 -18.48 -22.52
C ALA A 72 -35.86 -19.33 -21.61
N LEU A 73 -36.33 -18.79 -20.48
CA LEU A 73 -37.22 -19.47 -19.55
C LEU A 73 -38.66 -18.95 -19.68
N GLU A 74 -39.63 -19.87 -19.74
CA GLU A 74 -41.04 -19.53 -19.60
C GLU A 74 -41.34 -18.87 -18.25
N CYS A 75 -42.34 -17.98 -18.21
CA CYS A 75 -42.75 -17.27 -16.98
C CYS A 75 -42.96 -18.22 -15.78
N VAL A 76 -43.57 -19.38 -16.03
CA VAL A 76 -43.85 -20.42 -15.02
C VAL A 76 -42.59 -21.08 -14.43
N ALA A 77 -41.42 -21.00 -15.07
CA ALA A 77 -40.17 -21.53 -14.50
C ALA A 77 -39.75 -20.76 -13.24
N CYS A 78 -39.98 -19.44 -13.24
CA CYS A 78 -39.79 -18.56 -12.08
C CYS A 78 -41.06 -18.52 -11.21
N HIS A 79 -42.23 -18.39 -11.84
CA HIS A 79 -43.53 -18.34 -11.17
C HIS A 79 -44.22 -19.71 -11.19
N ARG A 80 -43.62 -20.69 -10.48
CA ARG A 80 -44.02 -22.12 -10.50
C ARG A 80 -45.47 -22.43 -10.12
N THR A 81 -46.20 -21.47 -9.54
CA THR A 81 -47.60 -21.60 -9.14
C THR A 81 -48.52 -20.63 -9.91
N ALA A 82 -48.08 -20.11 -11.06
CA ALA A 82 -48.89 -19.20 -11.87
C ALA A 82 -49.91 -19.97 -12.71
N THR A 83 -51.13 -19.42 -12.73
CA THR A 83 -52.21 -19.75 -13.66
C THR A 83 -52.46 -18.54 -14.55
N ALA A 84 -53.20 -18.68 -15.65
CA ALA A 84 -53.69 -17.55 -16.43
C ALA A 84 -55.21 -17.69 -16.63
N PRO A 85 -56.05 -16.76 -16.12
CA PRO A 85 -55.73 -15.62 -15.26
C PRO A 85 -55.29 -16.01 -13.82
N HIS A 86 -54.82 -15.03 -13.04
CA HIS A 86 -54.41 -15.22 -11.64
C HIS A 86 -54.71 -13.99 -10.75
N GLU A 87 -54.77 -14.20 -9.43
CA GLU A 87 -54.71 -13.12 -8.44
C GLU A 87 -53.25 -12.72 -8.13
N ARG A 88 -52.87 -12.59 -6.85
CA ARG A 88 -51.52 -12.22 -6.44
C ARG A 88 -50.61 -13.44 -6.33
N LEU A 89 -49.68 -13.57 -7.26
CA LEU A 89 -48.62 -14.58 -7.20
C LEU A 89 -47.66 -14.39 -6.00
N PRO A 90 -47.09 -15.47 -5.46
CA PRO A 90 -46.00 -15.41 -4.47
C PRO A 90 -44.73 -14.78 -5.08
N ARG A 91 -43.81 -14.33 -4.22
CA ARG A 91 -42.50 -13.83 -4.67
C ARG A 91 -41.64 -14.99 -5.17
N VAL A 92 -41.03 -14.83 -6.33
CA VAL A 92 -40.03 -15.75 -6.88
C VAL A 92 -38.88 -15.91 -5.90
N ARG A 93 -38.52 -17.16 -5.58
CA ARG A 93 -37.37 -17.50 -4.74
C ARG A 93 -36.20 -17.92 -5.62
N CYS A 94 -35.26 -17.00 -5.85
CA CYS A 94 -34.06 -17.28 -6.64
C CYS A 94 -33.22 -18.44 -6.07
N ALA A 95 -33.24 -18.63 -4.75
CA ALA A 95 -32.51 -19.71 -4.05
C ALA A 95 -33.01 -21.12 -4.43
N ASP A 96 -34.24 -21.27 -4.93
CA ASP A 96 -34.80 -22.56 -5.34
C ASP A 96 -34.13 -23.12 -6.63
N CYS A 97 -33.28 -22.32 -7.28
CA CYS A 97 -32.38 -22.72 -8.37
C CYS A 97 -30.92 -22.30 -8.13
N HIS A 98 -30.66 -21.27 -7.31
CA HIS A 98 -29.33 -20.79 -6.93
C HIS A 98 -28.96 -21.17 -5.48
N ASP A 99 -29.19 -22.44 -5.14
CA ASP A 99 -28.98 -23.05 -3.82
C ASP A 99 -27.61 -22.73 -3.19
N LYS A 100 -26.54 -22.75 -3.99
CA LYS A 100 -25.16 -22.48 -3.56
C LYS A 100 -24.86 -21.00 -3.29
N VAL A 101 -25.72 -20.08 -3.73
CA VAL A 101 -25.49 -18.64 -3.59
C VAL A 101 -26.04 -18.09 -2.28
N GLU A 102 -27.17 -18.61 -1.79
CA GLU A 102 -27.80 -18.13 -0.55
C GLU A 102 -26.88 -18.25 0.68
N PRO A 103 -26.21 -19.40 0.95
CA PRO A 103 -25.31 -19.51 2.10
C PRO A 103 -24.12 -18.56 2.03
N ALA A 104 -23.52 -18.40 0.83
CA ALA A 104 -22.41 -17.48 0.63
C ALA A 104 -22.83 -16.03 0.92
N LEU A 105 -23.99 -15.60 0.41
CA LEU A 105 -24.53 -14.26 0.66
C LEU A 105 -24.87 -14.05 2.13
N ALA A 106 -25.48 -15.06 2.77
CA ALA A 106 -25.81 -15.07 4.20
C ALA A 106 -24.58 -14.96 5.10
N GLU A 107 -23.41 -15.47 4.68
CA GLU A 107 -22.14 -15.27 5.37
C GLU A 107 -21.46 -13.93 5.07
N GLY A 108 -21.73 -13.34 3.90
CA GLY A 108 -21.16 -12.08 3.46
C GLY A 108 -21.68 -10.84 4.21
N ALA A 109 -21.01 -9.71 4.04
CA ALA A 109 -21.39 -8.42 4.63
C ALA A 109 -22.71 -7.85 4.11
N HIS A 110 -23.28 -8.46 3.06
CA HIS A 110 -24.60 -8.12 2.54
C HIS A 110 -25.72 -8.96 3.18
N GLY A 111 -25.52 -10.25 3.47
CA GLY A 111 -26.50 -11.07 4.18
C GLY A 111 -26.42 -10.99 5.71
N ARG A 112 -25.22 -10.86 6.31
CA ARG A 112 -25.05 -10.70 7.78
C ARG A 112 -25.53 -9.34 8.34
N ARG A 113 -26.26 -8.53 7.57
CA ARG A 113 -26.89 -7.28 8.05
C ARG A 113 -28.16 -7.56 8.89
N GLY A 114 -27.99 -8.28 10.01
CA GLY A 114 -29.01 -8.44 11.04
C GLY A 114 -28.97 -7.31 12.08
N ALA A 115 -30.15 -6.98 12.63
CA ALA A 115 -30.47 -6.18 13.84
C ALA A 115 -29.82 -4.79 14.08
N GLN A 116 -28.52 -4.61 13.83
CA GLN A 116 -27.74 -3.43 14.19
C GLN A 116 -27.53 -2.45 13.02
N ALA A 117 -27.94 -2.83 11.81
CA ALA A 117 -27.79 -2.01 10.61
C ALA A 117 -28.93 -0.98 10.47
N ARG A 118 -28.59 0.29 10.21
CA ARG A 118 -29.57 1.37 9.90
C ARG A 118 -30.35 1.17 8.59
N ALA A 119 -30.03 0.14 7.81
CA ALA A 119 -30.70 -0.19 6.55
C ALA A 119 -30.67 -1.71 6.33
N PRO A 120 -31.74 -2.30 5.75
CA PRO A 120 -31.83 -3.74 5.50
C PRO A 120 -30.74 -4.26 4.54
N ALA A 121 -30.58 -5.58 4.52
CA ALA A 121 -29.78 -6.28 3.52
C ALA A 121 -30.30 -6.02 2.09
N PRO A 122 -29.44 -5.89 1.07
CA PRO A 122 -29.88 -5.89 -0.31
C PRO A 122 -30.44 -7.28 -0.68
N THR A 123 -31.57 -7.31 -1.39
CA THR A 123 -32.13 -8.54 -1.97
C THR A 123 -31.41 -8.90 -3.27
N CYS A 124 -31.57 -10.14 -3.75
CA CYS A 124 -31.08 -10.56 -5.07
C CYS A 124 -31.49 -9.56 -6.17
N THR A 125 -32.75 -9.14 -6.13
CA THR A 125 -33.34 -8.21 -7.10
C THR A 125 -32.80 -6.78 -7.02
N ALA A 126 -32.19 -6.37 -5.90
CA ALA A 126 -31.59 -5.05 -5.75
C ALA A 126 -30.28 -4.89 -6.55
N CYS A 127 -29.65 -6.00 -6.93
CA CYS A 127 -28.46 -6.01 -7.80
C CYS A 127 -28.75 -6.61 -9.17
N HIS A 128 -29.54 -7.69 -9.23
CA HIS A 128 -29.83 -8.41 -10.47
C HIS A 128 -31.07 -7.90 -11.23
N GLY A 129 -31.92 -7.04 -10.66
CA GLY A 129 -33.20 -6.68 -11.30
C GLY A 129 -34.31 -7.71 -11.03
N THR A 130 -35.42 -7.64 -11.77
CA THR A 130 -36.58 -8.52 -11.59
C THR A 130 -36.91 -9.32 -12.85
N HIS A 131 -37.56 -8.71 -13.84
CA HIS A 131 -37.81 -9.32 -15.15
C HIS A 131 -36.69 -8.97 -16.16
N ASP A 132 -35.70 -8.19 -15.73
CA ASP A 132 -34.51 -7.79 -16.49
C ASP A 132 -33.24 -8.50 -15.96
N VAL A 133 -33.36 -9.73 -15.41
CA VAL A 133 -32.33 -10.43 -14.63
C VAL A 133 -30.92 -10.30 -15.24
N ARG A 134 -30.11 -9.43 -14.63
CA ARG A 134 -28.79 -9.03 -15.11
C ARG A 134 -27.74 -10.06 -14.70
N PRO A 135 -26.94 -10.62 -15.63
CA PRO A 135 -25.81 -11.48 -15.25
C PRO A 135 -24.71 -10.66 -14.56
N VAL A 136 -23.87 -11.32 -13.75
CA VAL A 136 -22.74 -10.67 -13.05
C VAL A 136 -21.77 -9.97 -14.02
N ALA A 137 -21.66 -10.45 -15.27
CA ALA A 137 -20.88 -9.82 -16.32
C ALA A 137 -21.40 -8.41 -16.71
N ALA A 138 -22.69 -8.14 -16.51
CA ALA A 138 -23.33 -6.84 -16.79
C ALA A 138 -23.27 -5.87 -15.59
N PHE A 139 -22.54 -6.20 -14.53
CA PHE A 139 -22.36 -5.32 -13.37
C PHE A 139 -21.17 -4.37 -13.56
N SER A 140 -21.47 -3.07 -13.64
CA SER A 140 -20.48 -2.01 -13.53
C SER A 140 -20.30 -1.58 -12.07
N ILE A 141 -19.42 -0.61 -11.84
CA ILE A 141 -19.29 0.05 -10.54
C ILE A 141 -20.57 0.82 -10.12
N ASP A 142 -21.46 1.14 -11.07
CA ASP A 142 -22.73 1.83 -10.80
C ASP A 142 -23.71 0.97 -10.02
N THR A 143 -23.69 -0.36 -10.22
CA THR A 143 -24.46 -1.31 -9.38
C THR A 143 -24.09 -1.16 -7.91
N CYS A 144 -22.81 -0.91 -7.60
CA CYS A 144 -22.37 -0.61 -6.24
C CYS A 144 -22.77 0.81 -5.81
N ALA A 145 -22.77 1.78 -6.73
CA ALA A 145 -23.04 3.19 -6.44
C ALA A 145 -24.45 3.43 -5.89
N THR A 146 -25.44 2.62 -6.27
CA THR A 146 -26.82 2.66 -5.75
C THR A 146 -26.91 2.69 -4.22
N CYS A 147 -25.95 2.05 -3.52
CA CYS A 147 -25.85 2.09 -2.05
C CYS A 147 -24.52 2.66 -1.53
N HIS A 148 -23.45 2.61 -2.33
CA HIS A 148 -22.08 3.01 -1.96
C HIS A 148 -21.57 4.21 -2.77
N ALA A 149 -22.45 5.16 -3.10
CA ALA A 149 -22.14 6.35 -3.89
C ALA A 149 -20.89 7.12 -3.39
N GLY A 150 -20.67 7.20 -2.07
CA GLY A 150 -19.50 7.84 -1.47
C GLY A 150 -18.18 7.10 -1.79
N GLN A 151 -18.14 5.79 -1.58
CA GLN A 151 -16.96 4.96 -1.86
C GLN A 151 -16.68 4.87 -3.37
N VAL A 152 -17.74 4.77 -4.20
CA VAL A 152 -17.60 4.77 -5.67
C VAL A 152 -17.06 6.10 -6.17
N ARG A 153 -17.49 7.25 -5.61
CA ARG A 153 -16.92 8.56 -5.94
C ARG A 153 -15.43 8.63 -5.61
N GLN A 154 -15.03 8.23 -4.40
CA GLN A 154 -13.61 8.18 -4.00
C GLN A 154 -12.80 7.29 -4.96
N TYR A 155 -13.28 6.07 -5.23
CA TYR A 155 -12.62 5.15 -6.15
C TYR A 155 -12.46 5.75 -7.55
N ARG A 156 -13.47 6.46 -8.07
CA ARG A 156 -13.37 7.15 -9.38
C ARG A 156 -12.27 8.22 -9.39
N GLU A 157 -12.01 8.87 -8.27
CA GLU A 157 -10.90 9.82 -8.13
C GLU A 157 -9.53 9.18 -7.84
N SER A 158 -9.49 7.88 -7.51
CA SER A 158 -8.25 7.15 -7.28
C SER A 158 -7.48 6.86 -8.58
N ILE A 159 -6.20 6.53 -8.45
CA ILE A 159 -5.36 6.12 -9.57
C ILE A 159 -5.89 4.85 -10.24
N HIS A 160 -6.41 3.87 -9.47
CA HIS A 160 -7.01 2.66 -10.03
C HIS A 160 -8.27 2.98 -10.86
N GLY A 161 -9.20 3.75 -10.31
CA GLY A 161 -10.41 4.15 -11.03
C GLY A 161 -10.14 5.07 -12.22
N ALA A 162 -9.10 5.92 -12.14
CA ALA A 162 -8.64 6.74 -13.25
C ALA A 162 -7.99 5.91 -14.36
N SER A 163 -7.17 4.91 -14.02
CA SER A 163 -6.56 3.99 -15.00
C SER A 163 -7.61 3.13 -15.69
N ARG A 164 -8.56 2.54 -14.96
CA ARG A 164 -9.71 1.82 -15.56
C ARG A 164 -10.47 2.67 -16.59
N ARG A 165 -10.65 3.99 -16.33
CA ARG A 165 -11.29 4.91 -17.30
C ARG A 165 -10.45 5.17 -18.55
N ARG A 166 -9.14 4.99 -18.50
CA ARG A 166 -8.23 5.06 -19.66
C ARG A 166 -8.09 3.72 -20.40
N GLY A 167 -8.91 2.72 -20.07
CA GLY A 167 -8.93 1.41 -20.74
C GLY A 167 -8.04 0.33 -20.11
N ASP A 168 -7.19 0.68 -19.15
CA ASP A 168 -6.33 -0.28 -18.45
C ASP A 168 -7.18 -1.35 -17.73
N SER A 169 -7.05 -2.61 -18.13
CA SER A 169 -7.77 -3.76 -17.59
C SER A 169 -7.08 -4.42 -16.38
N GLU A 170 -5.79 -4.16 -16.16
CA GLU A 170 -5.02 -4.70 -15.02
C GLU A 170 -5.23 -3.86 -13.74
N ALA A 171 -5.63 -2.60 -13.87
CA ALA A 171 -5.98 -1.74 -12.73
C ALA A 171 -7.03 -2.40 -11.79
N ALA A 172 -6.78 -2.32 -10.48
CA ALA A 172 -7.60 -2.96 -9.47
C ALA A 172 -9.06 -2.46 -9.46
N THR A 173 -10.01 -3.36 -9.28
CA THR A 173 -11.45 -3.09 -9.14
C THR A 173 -11.92 -3.24 -7.69
N CYS A 174 -13.17 -2.89 -7.38
CA CYS A 174 -13.76 -3.15 -6.06
C CYS A 174 -13.63 -4.63 -5.65
N ARG A 175 -13.83 -5.57 -6.59
CA ARG A 175 -13.71 -7.02 -6.35
C ARG A 175 -12.25 -7.48 -6.14
N SER A 176 -11.28 -6.76 -6.71
CA SER A 176 -9.85 -7.05 -6.52
C SER A 176 -9.42 -6.90 -5.06
N CYS A 177 -10.07 -5.99 -4.30
CA CYS A 177 -9.79 -5.81 -2.87
C CYS A 177 -10.83 -6.48 -1.95
N HIS A 178 -12.12 -6.48 -2.30
CA HIS A 178 -13.19 -7.01 -1.44
C HIS A 178 -13.53 -8.49 -1.67
N GLY A 179 -13.08 -9.10 -2.77
CA GLY A 179 -13.46 -10.45 -3.18
C GLY A 179 -14.76 -10.52 -3.99
N ALA A 180 -15.38 -11.70 -4.03
CA ALA A 180 -16.58 -11.97 -4.82
C ALA A 180 -17.82 -11.25 -4.24
N ALA A 181 -18.72 -10.76 -5.11
CA ALA A 181 -19.86 -9.93 -4.70
C ALA A 181 -20.79 -10.60 -3.67
N HIS A 182 -20.98 -11.93 -3.79
CA HIS A 182 -21.81 -12.72 -2.88
C HIS A 182 -21.06 -13.23 -1.64
N ALA A 183 -19.72 -13.13 -1.57
CA ALA A 183 -18.93 -13.66 -0.45
C ALA A 183 -18.02 -12.60 0.20
N LEU A 184 -18.15 -11.31 -0.18
CA LEU A 184 -17.35 -10.24 0.41
C LEU A 184 -17.66 -10.10 1.90
N LEU A 185 -16.61 -9.95 2.69
CA LEU A 185 -16.70 -9.85 4.15
C LEU A 185 -16.56 -8.39 4.60
N ALA A 186 -17.07 -8.10 5.81
CA ALA A 186 -16.94 -6.77 6.39
C ALA A 186 -15.47 -6.50 6.74
N LYS A 187 -15.00 -5.24 6.63
CA LYS A 187 -13.60 -4.88 6.94
C LYS A 187 -13.16 -5.19 8.38
N SER A 188 -14.10 -5.51 9.26
CA SER A 188 -13.91 -5.91 10.65
C SER A 188 -13.81 -7.42 10.86
N ASP A 189 -14.19 -8.24 9.88
CA ASP A 189 -14.02 -9.70 9.92
C ASP A 189 -12.54 -10.03 9.66
N PRO A 190 -11.83 -10.73 10.56
CA PRO A 190 -10.41 -11.07 10.38
C PRO A 190 -10.10 -11.91 9.14
N ARG A 191 -11.11 -12.54 8.51
CA ARG A 191 -10.98 -13.31 7.27
C ARG A 191 -11.08 -12.42 6.02
N ALA A 192 -11.52 -11.17 6.14
CA ALA A 192 -11.69 -10.27 5.00
C ALA A 192 -10.32 -9.89 4.40
N PRO A 193 -10.16 -9.85 3.06
CA PRO A 193 -8.92 -9.35 2.45
C PRO A 193 -8.67 -7.86 2.77
N THR A 194 -9.73 -7.10 3.06
CA THR A 194 -9.65 -5.70 3.50
C THR A 194 -9.46 -5.51 5.01
N TYR A 195 -9.31 -6.59 5.78
CA TYR A 195 -8.96 -6.52 7.20
C TYR A 195 -7.54 -5.96 7.38
N HIS A 196 -7.31 -5.20 8.46
CA HIS A 196 -6.08 -4.43 8.68
C HIS A 196 -4.78 -5.25 8.54
N LEU A 197 -4.77 -6.48 9.06
CA LEU A 197 -3.61 -7.38 9.01
C LEU A 197 -3.44 -8.07 7.64
N ASN A 198 -4.52 -8.20 6.87
CA ASN A 198 -4.53 -8.86 5.56
C ASN A 198 -4.23 -7.89 4.42
N LEU A 199 -4.56 -6.61 4.60
CA LEU A 199 -4.47 -5.58 3.56
C LEU A 199 -3.11 -5.49 2.85
N PRO A 200 -1.95 -5.65 3.53
CA PRO A 200 -0.65 -5.70 2.83
C PRO A 200 -0.57 -6.81 1.77
N ARG A 201 -1.15 -7.99 2.03
CA ARG A 201 -1.21 -9.10 1.06
C ARG A 201 -2.19 -8.81 -0.08
N THR A 202 -3.30 -8.15 0.22
CA THR A 202 -4.29 -7.72 -0.77
C THR A 202 -3.70 -6.71 -1.76
N CYS A 203 -2.85 -5.79 -1.29
CA CYS A 203 -2.06 -4.93 -2.17
C CYS A 203 -0.97 -5.72 -2.91
N ALA A 204 -0.30 -6.66 -2.25
CA ALA A 204 0.76 -7.49 -2.83
C ALA A 204 0.33 -8.32 -4.04
N ALA A 205 -0.94 -8.74 -4.10
CA ALA A 205 -1.51 -9.50 -5.21
C ALA A 205 -1.28 -8.85 -6.59
N CYS A 206 -1.05 -7.53 -6.63
CA CYS A 206 -0.60 -6.80 -7.82
C CYS A 206 0.75 -6.10 -7.57
N HIS A 207 0.91 -5.40 -6.45
CA HIS A 207 2.09 -4.56 -6.18
C HIS A 207 3.35 -5.31 -5.69
N ALA A 208 3.34 -6.64 -5.66
CA ALA A 208 4.55 -7.45 -5.50
C ALA A 208 5.10 -8.01 -6.82
N ASP A 209 4.40 -7.81 -7.95
CA ASP A 209 4.87 -8.24 -9.28
C ASP A 209 5.76 -7.15 -9.92
N PRO A 210 7.08 -7.40 -10.10
CA PRO A 210 7.98 -6.45 -10.76
C PRO A 210 7.68 -6.28 -12.25
N GLU A 211 7.10 -7.27 -12.92
CA GLU A 211 6.75 -7.15 -14.34
C GLU A 211 5.48 -6.33 -14.54
N LEU A 212 4.46 -6.47 -13.69
CA LEU A 212 3.34 -5.51 -13.65
C LEU A 212 3.85 -4.09 -13.39
N ALA A 213 4.73 -3.92 -12.40
CA ALA A 213 5.30 -2.62 -12.07
C ALA A 213 6.05 -1.99 -13.26
N LYS A 214 6.80 -2.80 -14.01
CA LYS A 214 7.51 -2.38 -15.22
C LYS A 214 6.56 -2.04 -16.36
N ARG A 215 5.53 -2.84 -16.64
CA ARG A 215 4.49 -2.56 -17.66
C ARG A 215 3.75 -1.25 -17.36
N HIS A 216 3.47 -0.96 -16.09
CA HIS A 216 2.67 0.18 -15.65
C HIS A 216 3.49 1.37 -15.13
N ASN A 217 4.82 1.37 -15.32
CA ASN A 217 5.73 2.42 -14.86
C ASN A 217 5.59 2.77 -13.36
N ILE A 218 5.34 1.77 -12.53
CA ILE A 218 5.27 1.90 -11.07
C ILE A 218 6.70 1.96 -10.54
N ALA A 219 7.06 3.09 -9.92
CA ALA A 219 8.44 3.42 -9.53
C ALA A 219 9.14 2.45 -8.55
N VAL A 220 8.41 1.51 -7.92
CA VAL A 220 8.96 0.55 -6.94
C VAL A 220 8.36 -0.84 -7.19
N GLY A 221 9.05 -1.68 -7.97
CA GLY A 221 8.56 -3.00 -8.38
C GLY A 221 8.54 -4.11 -7.31
N ALA A 222 9.05 -3.83 -6.10
CA ALA A 222 9.09 -4.78 -4.98
C ALA A 222 8.60 -4.15 -3.66
N VAL A 223 7.68 -3.17 -3.75
CA VAL A 223 7.26 -2.35 -2.59
C VAL A 223 6.71 -3.18 -1.42
N TYR A 224 6.04 -4.30 -1.71
CA TYR A 224 5.56 -5.22 -0.67
C TYR A 224 6.70 -5.77 0.20
N GLN A 225 7.81 -6.23 -0.40
CA GLN A 225 8.92 -6.84 0.35
C GLN A 225 9.63 -5.79 1.22
N LEU A 226 9.90 -4.61 0.66
CA LEU A 226 10.45 -3.47 1.41
C LEU A 226 9.58 -3.12 2.61
N TYR A 227 8.25 -3.07 2.42
CA TYR A 227 7.30 -2.80 3.49
C TYR A 227 7.27 -3.91 4.54
N MET A 228 7.31 -5.20 4.15
CA MET A 228 7.43 -6.33 5.10
C MET A 228 8.68 -6.24 5.98
N ASP A 229 9.79 -5.73 5.43
CA ASP A 229 11.05 -5.49 6.15
C ASP A 229 11.09 -4.16 6.95
N SER A 230 10.06 -3.32 6.82
CA SER A 230 9.91 -2.12 7.65
C SER A 230 9.49 -2.46 9.09
N ILE A 231 9.62 -1.51 10.00
CA ILE A 231 9.10 -1.63 11.36
C ILE A 231 7.56 -1.78 11.37
N HIS A 232 6.87 -1.06 10.48
CA HIS A 232 5.41 -1.14 10.34
C HIS A 232 4.95 -2.50 9.80
N GLY A 233 5.55 -2.98 8.70
CA GLY A 233 5.22 -4.29 8.14
C GLY A 233 5.47 -5.45 9.10
N ARG A 234 6.58 -5.44 9.85
CA ARG A 234 6.81 -6.41 10.94
C ARG A 234 5.79 -6.29 12.07
N ALA A 235 5.42 -5.08 12.48
CA ALA A 235 4.43 -4.86 13.54
C ALA A 235 3.03 -5.37 13.14
N VAL A 236 2.61 -5.13 11.90
CA VAL A 236 1.36 -5.66 11.35
C VAL A 236 1.42 -7.18 11.20
N THR A 237 2.43 -7.72 10.51
CA THR A 237 2.41 -9.13 10.06
C THR A 237 3.02 -10.15 11.01
N ARG A 238 3.99 -9.76 11.85
CA ARG A 238 4.63 -10.66 12.82
C ARG A 238 4.12 -10.46 14.24
N SER A 239 3.71 -9.24 14.60
CA SER A 239 3.21 -8.90 15.94
C SER A 239 1.69 -8.70 16.00
N GLY A 240 0.97 -8.76 14.87
CA GLY A 240 -0.49 -8.67 14.83
C GLY A 240 -1.07 -7.31 15.25
N LEU A 241 -0.26 -6.25 15.27
CA LEU A 241 -0.64 -4.96 15.84
C LEU A 241 -1.57 -4.18 14.90
N LEU A 242 -2.86 -4.13 15.23
CA LEU A 242 -3.88 -3.35 14.51
C LEU A 242 -3.64 -1.84 14.52
N VAL A 243 -2.80 -1.34 15.43
CA VAL A 243 -2.41 0.08 15.53
C VAL A 243 -1.19 0.44 14.68
N ALA A 244 -0.51 -0.55 14.08
CA ALA A 244 0.63 -0.30 13.22
C ALA A 244 0.17 0.03 11.80
N ALA A 245 0.78 1.05 11.19
CA ALA A 245 0.36 1.56 9.89
C ALA A 245 0.53 0.51 8.76
N ASN A 246 -0.48 0.37 7.91
CA ASN A 246 -0.45 -0.39 6.67
C ASN A 246 -0.50 0.54 5.44
N CYS A 247 -0.59 -0.05 4.24
CA CYS A 247 -0.61 0.67 2.98
C CYS A 247 -1.71 1.76 2.92
N SER A 248 -2.89 1.52 3.50
CA SER A 248 -4.02 2.46 3.42
C SER A 248 -3.94 3.62 4.42
N ASP A 249 -3.21 3.46 5.52
CA ASP A 249 -3.02 4.55 6.48
C ASP A 249 -2.21 5.68 5.85
N CYS A 250 -1.21 5.34 5.02
CA CYS A 250 -0.42 6.32 4.27
C CYS A 250 -1.07 6.72 2.94
N HIS A 251 -1.56 5.78 2.11
CA HIS A 251 -2.02 6.08 0.75
C HIS A 251 -3.52 6.38 0.60
N GLY A 252 -4.34 6.09 1.62
CA GLY A 252 -5.80 6.03 1.50
C GLY A 252 -6.31 4.64 1.11
N ALA A 253 -7.63 4.44 1.13
CA ALA A 253 -8.26 3.13 0.93
C ALA A 253 -9.04 3.04 -0.38
N HIS A 254 -9.96 4.00 -0.60
CA HIS A 254 -10.67 4.17 -1.89
C HIS A 254 -10.22 5.43 -2.61
N ASP A 255 -9.45 6.29 -1.94
CA ASP A 255 -8.99 7.63 -2.36
C ASP A 255 -7.51 7.64 -2.76
N ILE A 256 -6.94 6.49 -3.15
CA ILE A 256 -5.52 6.32 -3.47
C ILE A 256 -5.12 7.19 -4.67
N LYS A 257 -4.41 8.30 -4.43
CA LYS A 257 -3.99 9.27 -5.46
C LYS A 257 -2.46 9.22 -5.66
N PRO A 258 -1.94 9.50 -6.86
CA PRO A 258 -0.50 9.47 -7.12
C PRO A 258 0.24 10.50 -6.25
N HIS A 259 1.50 10.24 -5.91
CA HIS A 259 2.32 11.09 -5.04
C HIS A 259 2.57 12.50 -5.59
N THR A 260 2.32 12.73 -6.89
CA THR A 260 2.40 14.04 -7.56
C THR A 260 1.13 14.88 -7.41
N ALA A 261 -0.01 14.29 -7.03
CA ALA A 261 -1.26 15.02 -6.88
C ALA A 261 -1.30 15.77 -5.53
N PRO A 262 -1.55 17.09 -5.47
CA PRO A 262 -1.60 17.86 -4.22
C PRO A 262 -2.62 17.37 -3.19
N THR A 263 -3.66 16.67 -3.64
CA THR A 263 -4.69 16.04 -2.79
C THR A 263 -4.34 14.63 -2.33
N SER A 264 -3.16 14.10 -2.67
CA SER A 264 -2.67 12.81 -2.16
C SER A 264 -2.08 12.96 -0.76
N ARG A 265 -2.37 12.00 0.12
CA ARG A 265 -1.78 11.92 1.47
C ARG A 265 -0.26 11.77 1.44
N VAL A 266 0.28 11.16 0.38
CA VAL A 266 1.73 10.99 0.15
C VAL A 266 2.33 12.05 -0.77
N PHE A 267 1.62 13.15 -1.03
CA PHE A 267 2.21 14.35 -1.63
C PHE A 267 3.24 14.96 -0.67
N ARG A 268 4.38 15.45 -1.18
CA ARG A 268 5.53 15.90 -0.36
C ARG A 268 5.13 16.86 0.78
N ALA A 269 4.27 17.84 0.51
CA ALA A 269 3.80 18.79 1.55
C ALA A 269 2.86 18.17 2.59
N ASN A 270 2.16 17.09 2.25
CA ASN A 270 1.19 16.40 3.12
C ASN A 270 1.84 15.30 3.97
N VAL A 271 3.02 14.80 3.57
CA VAL A 271 3.77 13.74 4.28
C VAL A 271 3.89 13.98 5.80
N PRO A 272 4.26 15.18 6.30
CA PRO A 272 4.32 15.42 7.75
C PRO A 272 2.98 15.20 8.47
N GLY A 273 1.86 15.59 7.84
CA GLY A 273 0.51 15.34 8.39
C GLY A 273 0.15 13.85 8.38
N THR A 274 0.49 13.14 7.31
CA THR A 274 0.25 11.69 7.17
C THR A 274 1.03 10.88 8.21
N CYS A 275 2.31 11.17 8.43
CA CYS A 275 3.09 10.54 9.51
C CYS A 275 2.59 10.99 10.90
N GLY A 276 2.26 12.27 11.05
CA GLY A 276 1.81 12.87 12.31
C GLY A 276 0.45 12.41 12.81
N ALA A 277 -0.38 11.80 11.96
CA ALA A 277 -1.65 11.18 12.36
C ALA A 277 -1.46 10.12 13.46
N CYS A 278 -0.31 9.43 13.46
CA CYS A 278 0.10 8.52 14.55
C CYS A 278 1.26 9.12 15.37
N HIS A 279 2.24 9.75 14.72
CA HIS A 279 3.42 10.32 15.37
C HIS A 279 3.22 11.79 15.79
N ALA A 280 2.10 12.11 16.44
CA ALA A 280 1.70 13.49 16.75
C ALA A 280 2.74 14.28 17.57
N GLY A 281 3.42 13.65 18.51
CA GLY A 281 4.52 14.27 19.28
C GLY A 281 5.72 14.64 18.38
N VAL A 282 6.10 13.74 17.46
CA VAL A 282 7.19 14.01 16.50
C VAL A 282 6.78 15.11 15.51
N LEU A 283 5.52 15.15 15.05
CA LEU A 283 5.03 16.22 14.20
C LEU A 283 5.10 17.58 14.91
N LYS A 284 4.74 17.65 16.20
CA LYS A 284 4.85 18.87 17.02
C LYS A 284 6.30 19.37 17.06
N ASP A 285 7.25 18.49 17.36
CA ASP A 285 8.68 18.84 17.42
C ASP A 285 9.21 19.27 16.05
N TYR A 286 8.91 18.49 15.00
CA TYR A 286 9.29 18.78 13.63
C TYR A 286 8.75 20.12 13.15
N ALA A 287 7.47 20.43 13.39
CA ALA A 287 6.87 21.71 13.01
C ALA A 287 7.55 22.91 13.72
N GLN A 288 8.13 22.69 14.90
CA GLN A 288 8.92 23.68 15.62
C GLN A 288 10.39 23.74 15.17
N SER A 289 10.90 22.79 14.40
CA SER A 289 12.27 22.80 13.84
C SER A 289 12.44 23.80 12.70
N ILE A 290 13.68 24.11 12.33
CA ILE A 290 13.97 24.91 11.13
C ILE A 290 13.47 24.22 9.85
N HIS A 291 13.63 22.89 9.73
CA HIS A 291 13.15 22.13 8.57
C HIS A 291 11.63 22.19 8.43
N GLY A 292 10.89 21.96 9.52
CA GLY A 292 9.42 22.04 9.49
C GLY A 292 8.89 23.44 9.22
N ARG A 293 9.54 24.48 9.76
CA ARG A 293 9.18 25.88 9.44
C ARG A 293 9.42 26.23 7.97
N GLU A 294 10.54 25.80 7.39
CA GLU A 294 10.82 26.02 5.96
C GLU A 294 9.91 25.18 5.05
N ALA A 295 9.57 23.95 5.44
CA ALA A 295 8.62 23.12 4.71
C ALA A 295 7.21 23.74 4.74
N ALA A 296 6.77 24.28 5.87
CA ALA A 296 5.49 24.99 6.01
C ALA A 296 5.46 26.30 5.19
N ARG A 297 6.61 26.91 4.90
CA ARG A 297 6.76 28.05 3.98
C ARG A 297 6.76 27.65 2.50
N GLY A 298 6.61 26.36 2.19
CA GLY A 298 6.63 25.84 0.81
C GLY A 298 8.04 25.69 0.22
N SER A 299 9.11 25.75 1.03
CA SER A 299 10.47 25.56 0.54
C SER A 299 10.69 24.13 0.05
N ALA A 300 10.83 23.95 -1.26
CA ALA A 300 11.06 22.64 -1.87
C ALA A 300 12.37 21.96 -1.38
N ARG A 301 13.33 22.76 -0.88
CA ARG A 301 14.61 22.28 -0.31
C ARG A 301 14.50 21.86 1.16
N ALA A 302 13.40 22.15 1.83
CA ALA A 302 13.20 21.69 3.21
C ALA A 302 12.92 20.18 3.20
N PRO A 303 13.63 19.39 4.03
CA PRO A 303 13.40 17.96 4.12
C PRO A 303 12.14 17.68 4.95
N VAL A 304 11.27 16.82 4.42
CA VAL A 304 10.12 16.23 5.14
C VAL A 304 10.47 14.84 5.67
N CYS A 305 9.55 14.21 6.39
CA CYS A 305 9.77 12.91 7.04
C CYS A 305 10.39 11.85 6.11
N THR A 306 9.98 11.82 4.84
CA THR A 306 10.43 10.85 3.85
C THR A 306 11.80 11.12 3.22
N ASP A 307 12.38 12.31 3.42
CA ASP A 307 13.75 12.61 2.98
C ASP A 307 14.80 12.13 3.98
N CYS A 308 14.41 11.96 5.26
CA CYS A 308 15.25 11.34 6.28
C CYS A 308 14.93 9.85 6.46
N HIS A 309 13.65 9.45 6.41
CA HIS A 309 13.20 8.06 6.60
C HIS A 309 12.61 7.47 5.32
N SER A 310 13.10 6.31 4.87
CA SER A 310 12.50 5.59 3.73
C SER A 310 11.04 5.23 3.98
N ALA A 311 10.11 5.80 3.21
CA ALA A 311 8.66 5.61 3.36
C ALA A 311 8.23 4.12 3.36
N HIS A 312 8.84 3.32 2.47
CA HIS A 312 8.50 1.91 2.30
C HIS A 312 9.43 0.96 3.05
N GLN A 313 10.51 1.43 3.68
CA GLN A 313 11.46 0.58 4.42
C GLN A 313 11.89 1.23 5.75
N ILE A 314 10.95 1.85 6.47
CA ILE A 314 11.22 2.51 7.76
C ILE A 314 11.89 1.53 8.73
N ARG A 315 13.08 1.88 9.23
CA ARG A 315 13.89 1.06 10.16
C ARG A 315 13.69 1.51 11.61
N ARG A 316 14.10 0.68 12.56
CA ARG A 316 14.16 1.05 13.99
C ARG A 316 15.28 2.07 14.21
N THR A 317 14.99 3.14 14.95
CA THR A 317 15.91 4.25 15.23
C THR A 317 17.08 3.87 16.14
N GLU A 318 16.93 2.79 16.90
CA GLU A 318 17.94 2.26 17.85
C GLU A 318 18.97 1.36 17.16
N ALA A 319 18.70 0.91 15.92
CA ALA A 319 19.56 -0.03 15.22
C ALA A 319 20.84 0.67 14.72
N ALA A 320 22.01 0.12 15.06
CA ALA A 320 23.30 0.69 14.66
C ALA A 320 23.42 1.02 13.15
N PRO A 321 22.94 0.18 12.20
CA PRO A 321 22.93 0.55 10.78
C PRO A 321 22.17 1.85 10.48
N TRP A 322 20.99 2.04 11.08
CA TRP A 322 20.20 3.26 10.91
C TRP A 322 20.94 4.49 11.50
N GLN A 323 21.55 4.33 12.68
CA GLN A 323 22.31 5.40 13.34
C GLN A 323 23.54 5.85 12.55
N LEU A 324 24.06 5.01 11.66
CA LEU A 324 25.14 5.35 10.72
C LEU A 324 24.62 5.89 9.39
N ASP A 325 23.50 5.36 8.90
CA ASP A 325 22.87 5.80 7.65
C ASP A 325 22.31 7.23 7.76
N VAL A 326 21.72 7.63 8.90
CA VAL A 326 21.16 8.99 9.11
C VAL A 326 22.20 10.12 8.92
N ILE A 327 23.49 9.83 9.12
CA ILE A 327 24.59 10.76 8.84
C ILE A 327 24.64 11.13 7.34
N ARG A 328 24.38 10.14 6.47
CA ARG A 328 24.33 10.33 5.02
C ARG A 328 23.09 11.10 4.60
N GLU A 329 21.94 10.82 5.23
CA GLU A 329 20.68 11.52 4.94
C GLU A 329 20.81 13.02 5.18
N CYS A 330 21.42 13.44 6.31
CA CYS A 330 21.75 14.85 6.53
C CYS A 330 22.70 15.43 5.45
N GLY A 331 23.65 14.62 4.99
CA GLY A 331 24.63 15.00 3.97
C GLY A 331 24.09 15.15 2.56
N THR A 332 22.90 14.64 2.25
CA THR A 332 22.25 14.83 0.93
C THR A 332 22.03 16.31 0.61
N CYS A 333 21.72 17.12 1.63
CA CYS A 333 21.61 18.58 1.54
C CYS A 333 22.80 19.32 2.20
N HIS A 334 23.41 18.77 3.25
CA HIS A 334 24.51 19.40 3.99
C HIS A 334 25.89 18.82 3.66
N ALA A 335 26.23 18.75 2.37
CA ALA A 335 27.45 18.11 1.88
C ALA A 335 28.76 18.67 2.49
N GLU A 336 28.89 20.00 2.64
CA GLU A 336 30.07 20.63 3.26
C GLU A 336 30.20 20.27 4.76
N SER A 337 29.08 20.27 5.49
CA SER A 337 29.03 19.86 6.89
C SER A 337 29.36 18.37 7.06
N LEU A 338 28.92 17.51 6.14
CA LEU A 338 29.27 16.08 6.14
C LEU A 338 30.76 15.86 5.87
N ARG A 339 31.36 16.61 4.93
CA ARG A 339 32.81 16.55 4.65
C ARG A 339 33.61 16.89 5.91
N THR A 340 33.38 18.07 6.48
CA THR A 340 34.11 18.54 7.67
C THR A 340 33.84 17.67 8.91
N TYR A 341 32.62 17.16 9.09
CA TYR A 341 32.30 16.19 10.15
C TYR A 341 33.15 14.92 10.05
N ARG A 342 33.33 14.38 8.83
CA ARG A 342 34.15 13.17 8.58
C ARG A 342 35.63 13.34 8.95
N ASP A 343 36.15 14.56 8.98
CA ASP A 343 37.52 14.83 9.41
C ASP A 343 37.69 14.79 10.94
N THR A 344 36.60 14.94 11.70
CA THR A 344 36.60 14.85 13.17
C THR A 344 36.81 13.42 13.67
N PHE A 345 37.16 13.28 14.96
CA PHE A 345 37.21 11.98 15.63
C PHE A 345 35.85 11.24 15.55
N HIS A 346 34.74 11.94 15.77
CA HIS A 346 33.40 11.36 15.67
C HIS A 346 33.07 10.85 14.26
N GLY A 347 33.41 11.62 13.22
CA GLY A 347 33.22 11.23 11.83
C GLY A 347 34.10 10.06 11.39
N LYS A 348 35.35 10.00 11.86
CA LYS A 348 36.26 8.88 11.60
C LYS A 348 35.75 7.60 12.26
N VAL A 349 35.33 7.66 13.53
CA VAL A 349 34.82 6.51 14.29
C VAL A 349 33.48 6.00 13.74
N THR A 350 32.57 6.87 13.31
CA THR A 350 31.34 6.42 12.59
C THR A 350 31.65 5.81 11.23
N THR A 351 32.65 6.31 10.50
CA THR A 351 33.09 5.73 9.21
C THR A 351 33.67 4.33 9.40
N LEU A 352 34.26 4.02 10.56
CA LEU A 352 34.69 2.67 10.95
C LEU A 352 33.53 1.74 11.43
N GLY A 353 32.27 2.20 11.37
CA GLY A 353 31.10 1.40 11.70
C GLY A 353 30.65 1.45 13.17
N PHE A 354 31.28 2.27 14.03
CA PHE A 354 30.87 2.41 15.42
C PHE A 354 29.71 3.39 15.56
N ALA A 355 28.54 2.91 15.98
CA ALA A 355 27.34 3.76 16.16
C ALA A 355 27.29 4.50 17.52
N ARG A 356 28.03 4.03 18.54
CA ARG A 356 28.04 4.60 19.90
C ARG A 356 29.05 5.75 20.06
N VAL A 357 28.93 6.74 19.17
CA VAL A 357 29.69 8.00 19.14
C VAL A 357 28.76 9.10 18.63
N ALA A 358 29.04 10.39 18.87
CA ALA A 358 28.13 11.46 18.47
C ALA A 358 28.03 11.61 16.94
N LYS A 359 26.81 11.75 16.45
CA LYS A 359 26.41 11.98 15.05
C LYS A 359 25.76 13.35 14.95
N CYS A 360 25.34 13.76 13.75
CA CYS A 360 24.70 15.05 13.52
C CYS A 360 23.51 15.30 14.47
N ALA A 361 22.68 14.27 14.68
CA ALA A 361 21.47 14.34 15.48
C ALA A 361 21.71 14.45 17.00
N ASP A 362 22.80 13.91 17.55
CA ASP A 362 23.09 14.02 18.99
C ASP A 362 23.55 15.44 19.36
N CYS A 363 24.13 16.19 18.41
CA CYS A 363 24.47 17.59 18.60
C CYS A 363 23.31 18.53 18.24
N HIS A 364 22.65 18.34 17.09
CA HIS A 364 21.63 19.26 16.58
C HIS A 364 20.18 18.92 16.96
N GLY A 365 19.93 17.72 17.49
CA GLY A 365 18.60 17.12 17.59
C GLY A 365 18.19 16.37 16.32
N SER A 366 17.22 15.44 16.42
CA SER A 366 16.69 14.70 15.25
C SER A 366 15.50 15.43 14.62
N HIS A 367 14.49 15.76 15.43
CA HIS A 367 13.26 16.43 14.99
C HIS A 367 13.12 17.86 15.52
N THR A 368 14.04 18.30 16.39
CA THR A 368 14.01 19.61 17.07
C THR A 368 15.05 20.59 16.52
N ILE A 369 15.67 20.28 15.37
CA ILE A 369 16.80 21.01 14.77
C ILE A 369 16.52 22.51 14.67
N GLN A 370 17.45 23.34 15.16
CA GLN A 370 17.38 24.80 15.06
C GLN A 370 18.67 25.39 14.47
N SER A 371 18.60 26.67 14.06
CA SER A 371 19.79 27.50 13.80
C SER A 371 20.72 27.56 15.02
N THR A 372 22.02 27.72 14.82
CA THR A 372 22.99 27.97 15.91
C THR A 372 22.72 29.27 16.67
N SER A 373 21.98 30.21 16.06
CA SER A 373 21.56 31.48 16.67
C SER A 373 20.25 31.41 17.45
N ASP A 374 19.48 30.32 17.37
CA ASP A 374 18.23 30.16 18.11
C ASP A 374 18.56 29.72 19.56
N PRO A 375 18.10 30.43 20.62
CA PRO A 375 18.36 30.05 22.00
C PRO A 375 17.87 28.65 22.40
N ARG A 376 16.94 28.06 21.63
CA ARG A 376 16.45 26.68 21.84
C ARG A 376 17.35 25.62 21.20
N SER A 377 18.36 26.02 20.44
CA SER A 377 19.26 25.10 19.73
C SER A 377 20.19 24.40 20.71
N ALA A 378 20.31 23.07 20.60
CA ALA A 378 21.26 22.29 21.40
C ALA A 378 22.73 22.69 21.12
N VAL A 379 23.02 23.34 19.99
CA VAL A 379 24.34 23.89 19.64
C VAL A 379 24.47 25.42 19.85
N ALA A 380 23.48 26.08 20.48
CA ALA A 380 23.63 27.47 20.89
C ALA A 380 24.74 27.60 21.97
N SER A 381 25.38 28.77 22.03
CA SER A 381 26.48 29.04 22.98
C SER A 381 26.12 28.81 24.45
N ALA A 382 24.87 29.05 24.83
CA ALA A 382 24.34 28.78 26.17
C ALA A 382 24.14 27.27 26.47
N ASN A 383 23.88 26.46 25.44
CA ASN A 383 23.43 25.06 25.58
C ASN A 383 24.53 24.03 25.26
N ILE A 384 25.52 24.39 24.44
CA ILE A 384 26.53 23.48 23.90
C ILE A 384 27.29 22.69 24.98
N VAL A 385 27.53 23.29 26.16
CA VAL A 385 28.18 22.61 27.30
C VAL A 385 27.30 21.48 27.84
N ALA A 386 25.99 21.70 27.96
CA ALA A 386 25.06 20.65 28.38
C ALA A 386 24.94 19.54 27.32
N THR A 387 24.94 19.89 26.04
CA THR A 387 24.93 18.95 24.91
C THR A 387 26.19 18.07 24.91
N CYS A 388 27.38 18.64 25.04
CA CYS A 388 28.61 17.84 25.16
C CYS A 388 28.63 16.96 26.42
N ARG A 389 28.03 17.41 27.54
CA ARG A 389 27.94 16.64 28.78
C ARG A 389 27.07 15.37 28.71
N GLN A 390 26.25 15.21 27.66
CA GLN A 390 25.50 13.95 27.44
C GLN A 390 26.44 12.74 27.26
N CYS A 391 27.66 12.96 26.74
CA CYS A 391 28.69 11.93 26.58
C CYS A 391 29.99 12.25 27.34
N HIS A 392 30.37 13.53 27.44
CA HIS A 392 31.59 13.99 28.11
C HIS A 392 31.24 14.68 29.43
N LEU A 393 30.98 13.90 30.49
CA LEU A 393 30.52 14.41 31.80
C LEU A 393 31.37 15.58 32.35
N ALA A 394 32.69 15.55 32.12
CA ALA A 394 33.64 16.57 32.55
C ALA A 394 33.79 17.77 31.58
N ALA A 395 32.94 17.91 30.55
CA ALA A 395 33.06 18.99 29.57
C ALA A 395 32.89 20.39 30.22
N THR A 396 33.75 21.31 29.79
CA THR A 396 33.83 22.71 30.26
C THR A 396 33.55 23.67 29.09
N PRO A 397 33.30 24.98 29.36
CA PRO A 397 33.17 25.97 28.29
C PRO A 397 34.38 26.08 27.36
N LYS A 398 35.60 25.73 27.83
CA LYS A 398 36.80 25.65 26.99
C LYS A 398 36.78 24.40 26.09
N PHE A 399 36.30 23.25 26.60
CA PHE A 399 36.15 22.03 25.79
C PHE A 399 35.22 22.25 24.60
N THR A 400 34.13 23.01 24.78
CA THR A 400 33.17 23.35 23.71
C THR A 400 33.67 24.38 22.70
N GLN A 401 34.91 24.87 22.81
CA GLN A 401 35.55 25.67 21.76
C GLN A 401 36.07 24.81 20.60
N PHE A 402 36.10 23.47 20.75
CA PHE A 402 36.33 22.55 19.63
C PHE A 402 35.27 22.77 18.54
N GLN A 403 35.72 22.94 17.30
CA GLN A 403 34.86 23.24 16.15
C GLN A 403 34.60 21.97 15.31
N PRO A 404 33.40 21.35 15.38
CA PRO A 404 33.14 20.07 14.70
C PRO A 404 33.00 20.16 13.17
N HIS A 405 32.97 21.38 12.63
CA HIS A 405 32.87 21.68 11.20
C HIS A 405 33.96 22.66 10.75
N ALA A 406 35.14 22.60 11.38
CA ALA A 406 36.30 23.39 10.97
C ALA A 406 36.76 22.99 9.57
N ASP A 407 37.01 23.97 8.70
CA ASP A 407 37.55 23.74 7.36
C ASP A 407 38.82 24.58 7.14
N PRO A 408 40.02 23.97 7.07
CA PRO A 408 41.26 24.70 6.81
C PRO A 408 41.33 25.28 5.39
N THR A 409 40.48 24.85 4.46
CA THR A 409 40.45 25.39 3.09
C THR A 409 39.56 26.63 2.94
N ASN A 410 38.66 26.88 3.90
CA ASN A 410 37.70 27.98 3.86
C ASN A 410 38.24 29.23 4.59
N ARG A 411 39.07 30.01 3.88
CA ARG A 411 39.64 31.28 4.37
C ARG A 411 38.59 32.28 4.89
N ALA A 412 37.41 32.34 4.29
CA ALA A 412 36.38 33.31 4.65
C ALA A 412 35.77 33.03 6.03
N ARG A 413 35.60 31.74 6.38
CA ARG A 413 34.99 31.31 7.65
C ARG A 413 36.02 31.00 8.74
N PHE A 414 37.21 30.52 8.36
CA PHE A 414 38.27 30.10 9.28
C PHE A 414 39.64 30.69 8.89
N PRO A 415 39.82 32.03 8.85
CA PRO A 415 41.04 32.66 8.34
C PRO A 415 42.30 32.25 9.09
N GLY A 416 42.26 32.14 10.42
CA GLY A 416 43.40 31.69 11.22
C GLY A 416 43.80 30.25 10.92
N LEU A 417 42.83 29.34 10.82
CA LEU A 417 43.08 27.94 10.48
C LEU A 417 43.63 27.79 9.06
N TYR A 418 43.14 28.59 8.10
CA TYR A 418 43.63 28.61 6.73
C TYR A 418 45.11 28.99 6.64
N TYR A 419 45.54 30.06 7.31
CA TYR A 419 46.95 30.45 7.28
C TYR A 419 47.86 29.48 8.03
N VAL A 420 47.41 28.90 9.16
CA VAL A 420 48.16 27.86 9.86
C VAL A 420 48.30 26.60 9.00
N TRP A 421 47.22 26.15 8.35
CA TRP A 421 47.25 25.01 7.43
C TRP A 421 48.16 25.26 6.23
N LEU A 422 48.08 26.44 5.61
CA LEU A 422 48.93 26.83 4.49
C LEU A 422 50.40 26.85 4.91
N PHE A 423 50.74 27.48 6.04
CA PHE A 423 52.10 27.51 6.58
C PHE A 423 52.63 26.11 6.87
N MET A 424 51.87 25.27 7.58
CA MET A 424 52.29 23.91 7.93
C MET A 424 52.42 23.02 6.68
N THR A 425 51.55 23.20 5.68
CA THR A 425 51.64 22.48 4.40
C THR A 425 52.88 22.90 3.62
N LEU A 426 53.18 24.20 3.54
CA LEU A 426 54.40 24.71 2.90
C LEU A 426 55.67 24.25 3.63
N LEU A 427 55.67 24.25 4.96
CA LEU A 427 56.77 23.74 5.78
C LEU A 427 56.99 22.25 5.53
N LEU A 428 55.93 21.45 5.49
CA LEU A 428 55.98 20.00 5.28
C LEU A 428 56.50 19.67 3.88
N VAL A 429 55.91 20.29 2.84
CA VAL A 429 56.32 20.12 1.44
C VAL A 429 57.75 20.59 1.24
N GLY A 430 58.12 21.78 1.75
CA GLY A 430 59.49 22.30 1.66
C GLY A 430 60.50 21.37 2.33
N THR A 431 60.19 20.85 3.52
CA THR A 431 61.05 19.90 4.25
C THR A 431 61.24 18.60 3.45
N PHE A 432 60.14 17.96 3.01
CA PHE A 432 60.23 16.72 2.22
C PHE A 432 60.87 16.92 0.85
N SER A 433 60.62 18.03 0.17
CA SER A 433 61.26 18.35 -1.11
C SER A 433 62.76 18.57 -0.95
N PHE A 434 63.19 19.32 0.07
CA PHE A 434 64.61 19.59 0.32
C PHE A 434 65.36 18.32 0.72
N PHE A 435 64.93 17.62 1.78
CA PHE A 435 65.62 16.41 2.25
C PHE A 435 65.45 15.22 1.31
N GLY A 436 64.30 15.12 0.62
CA GLY A 436 64.07 14.13 -0.43
C GLY A 436 64.99 14.33 -1.63
N LEU A 437 65.10 15.56 -2.14
CA LEU A 437 66.04 15.88 -3.23
C LEU A 437 67.50 15.68 -2.80
N HIS A 438 67.88 16.13 -1.61
CA HIS A 438 69.22 15.88 -1.06
C HIS A 438 69.54 14.38 -1.00
N THR A 439 68.61 13.57 -0.50
CA THR A 439 68.77 12.11 -0.43
C THR A 439 68.87 11.49 -1.83
N LEU A 440 68.00 11.90 -2.77
CA LEU A 440 68.01 11.41 -4.16
C LEU A 440 69.29 11.77 -4.92
N LEU A 441 69.90 12.94 -4.65
CA LEU A 441 71.18 13.34 -5.24
C LEU A 441 72.38 12.67 -4.56
N TRP A 442 72.28 12.35 -3.27
CA TRP A 442 73.34 11.68 -2.50
C TRP A 442 73.37 10.16 -2.71
N LEU A 443 72.21 9.52 -2.92
CA LEU A 443 72.07 8.07 -3.04
C LEU A 443 72.92 7.44 -4.16
N PRO A 444 73.01 7.99 -5.39
CA PRO A 444 73.86 7.42 -6.44
C PRO A 444 75.35 7.48 -6.07
N ARG A 445 75.77 8.56 -5.39
CA ARG A 445 77.15 8.74 -4.94
C ARG A 445 77.51 7.76 -3.83
N SER A 446 76.66 7.61 -2.82
CA SER A 446 76.91 6.67 -1.72
C SER A 446 76.81 5.21 -2.15
N LEU A 447 75.94 4.89 -3.13
CA LEU A 447 75.88 3.57 -3.76
C LEU A 447 77.15 3.29 -4.58
N ALA A 448 77.64 4.26 -5.36
CA ALA A 448 78.89 4.14 -6.10
C ALA A 448 80.10 3.93 -5.17
N ASP A 449 80.19 4.66 -4.05
CA ASP A 449 81.26 4.48 -3.06
C ASP A 449 81.16 3.12 -2.35
N ARG A 450 79.96 2.60 -2.07
CA ARG A 450 79.78 1.24 -1.52
C ARG A 450 80.17 0.16 -2.54
N LEU A 451 79.80 0.30 -3.81
CA LEU A 451 80.20 -0.61 -4.88
C LEU A 451 81.71 -0.60 -5.14
N ARG A 452 82.37 0.55 -4.91
CA ARG A 452 83.84 0.66 -4.93
C ARG A 452 84.49 -0.03 -3.75
N ARG A 453 84.01 0.20 -2.51
CA ARG A 453 84.55 -0.44 -1.30
C ARG A 453 84.28 -1.94 -1.24
N GLY A 454 83.15 -2.42 -1.76
CA GLY A 454 82.85 -3.86 -1.88
C GLY A 454 83.72 -4.62 -2.89
N ARG A 455 84.48 -3.92 -3.74
CA ARG A 455 85.53 -4.48 -4.61
C ARG A 455 86.91 -4.52 -3.94
N SER A 456 87.02 -4.04 -2.71
CA SER A 456 88.24 -4.08 -1.89
C SER A 456 88.03 -5.10 -0.76
N GLN A 457 88.61 -6.28 -0.91
CA GLN A 457 88.68 -7.31 0.14
C GLN A 457 90.14 -7.49 0.63
N PRO A 458 90.37 -8.19 1.75
CA PRO A 458 91.14 -7.64 2.87
C PRO A 458 92.64 -7.93 2.79
N ASP A 459 93.42 -7.12 3.51
CA ASP A 459 94.78 -7.47 3.89
C ASP A 459 94.75 -8.63 4.91
N PRO A 460 95.58 -9.68 4.76
CA PRO A 460 95.71 -10.76 5.73
C PRO A 460 96.57 -10.32 6.93
N GLU A 461 96.23 -10.80 8.13
CA GLU A 461 97.12 -10.73 9.30
C GLU A 461 98.38 -11.58 9.09
N PRO A 462 99.56 -11.11 9.54
CA PRO A 462 100.78 -11.92 9.70
C PRO A 462 100.82 -12.68 11.04
#